data_AF-A0A839WRS8-F1
#
_entry.id   AF-A0A839WRS8-F1
#
_cell.length_a   1.000
_cell.length_b   1.000
_cell.length_c   1.000
_cell.angle_alpha   90.00
_cell.angle_beta   90.00
_cell.angle_gamma   90.00
#
_symmetry.space_group_name_H-M   'P 1'
#
loop_
_entity.id
_entity.type
_entity.pdbx_description
1 polymer ?
#
loop_
_entity_poly.entity_id
_entity_poly.type
_entity_poly.pdbx_seq_one_letter_code
_entity_poly.pdbx_strand_id
1 'polypeptide(L)' 'MAPPQPPMDAQARHAAWLHDLRNAANGVGIALEMIELLLQHDDRPAVVRSLARAQRGCAHLLALVRAPIEDESDASS' A
#
# COMPACT_ATOMS: atom_id res chain seq x y z
N MET A 1 -10.63 -19.69 35.12
CA MET A 1 -11.15 -18.85 34.04
C MET A 1 -9.95 -18.29 33.30
N ALA A 2 -9.66 -18.78 32.08
CA ALA A 2 -8.59 -18.20 31.26
C ALA A 2 -9.13 -16.89 30.64
N PRO A 3 -8.31 -15.82 30.57
CA PRO A 3 -8.74 -14.57 29.93
C PRO A 3 -9.05 -14.83 28.45
N PRO A 4 -10.02 -14.11 27.87
CA PRO A 4 -10.29 -14.20 26.43
C PRO A 4 -9.00 -13.86 25.68
N GLN A 5 -8.53 -14.81 24.89
CA GLN A 5 -7.41 -14.57 23.98
C GLN A 5 -7.85 -13.44 23.04
N PRO A 6 -7.04 -12.38 22.83
CA PRO A 6 -7.35 -11.41 21.78
C PRO A 6 -7.47 -12.18 20.45
N PRO A 7 -8.41 -11.83 19.56
CA PRO A 7 -8.64 -12.59 18.34
C PRO A 7 -7.36 -12.53 17.50
N MET A 8 -6.69 -13.67 17.36
CA MET A 8 -5.47 -13.82 16.55
C MET A 8 -5.66 -13.26 15.13
N ASP A 9 -6.90 -13.19 14.65
CA ASP A 9 -7.30 -12.70 13.34
C ASP A 9 -7.16 -11.17 13.17
N ALA A 10 -7.34 -10.37 14.23
CA ALA A 10 -7.20 -8.91 14.13
C ALA A 10 -5.72 -8.49 13.95
N GLN A 11 -4.82 -9.09 14.74
CA GLN A 11 -3.39 -8.83 14.63
C GLN A 11 -2.82 -9.31 13.28
N ALA A 12 -3.26 -10.47 12.79
CA ALA A 12 -2.90 -10.97 11.47
C ALA A 12 -3.39 -10.04 10.34
N ARG A 13 -4.63 -9.53 10.43
CA ARG A 13 -5.18 -8.55 9.49
C ARG A 13 -4.39 -7.24 9.48
N HIS A 14 -4.04 -6.69 10.65
CA HIS A 14 -3.19 -5.49 10.74
C HIS A 14 -1.80 -5.71 10.15
N ALA A 15 -1.17 -6.85 10.40
CA ALA A 15 0.12 -7.18 9.82
C ALA A 15 0.06 -7.30 8.30
N ALA A 16 -0.99 -7.93 7.75
CA ALA A 16 -1.23 -8.03 6.31
C ALA A 16 -1.45 -6.65 5.68
N TRP A 17 -2.28 -5.80 6.28
CA TRP A 17 -2.51 -4.44 5.80
C TRP A 17 -1.22 -3.60 5.77
N LEU A 18 -0.40 -3.67 6.83
CA LEU A 18 0.90 -2.98 6.87
C LEU A 18 1.86 -3.50 5.80
N HIS A 19 1.85 -4.82 5.55
CA HIS A 19 2.66 -5.44 4.51
C HIS A 19 2.26 -4.93 3.12
N ASP A 20 0.96 -4.89 2.82
CA ASP A 20 0.43 -4.40 1.55
C ASP A 20 0.74 -2.92 1.35
N LEU A 21 0.59 -2.10 2.40
CA LEU A 21 0.92 -0.67 2.36
C LEU A 21 2.41 -0.44 2.07
N ARG A 22 3.30 -1.19 2.72
CA ARG A 22 4.74 -1.12 2.46
C ARG A 22 5.07 -1.53 1.03
N ASN A 23 4.48 -2.61 0.53
CA ASN A 23 4.70 -3.08 -0.83
C ASN A 23 4.21 -2.06 -1.86
N ALA A 24 3.04 -1.47 -1.65
CA ALA A 24 2.50 -0.41 -2.51
C ALA A 24 3.43 0.81 -2.54
N ALA A 25 3.93 1.26 -1.38
CA ALA A 25 4.86 2.39 -1.28
C ALA A 25 6.18 2.10 -2.00
N ASN A 26 6.77 0.92 -1.79
CA ASN A 26 8.00 0.50 -2.47
C ASN A 26 7.79 0.44 -3.99
N GLY A 27 6.65 -0.07 -4.45
CA GLY A 27 6.31 -0.14 -5.87
C GLY A 27 6.22 1.24 -6.54
N VAL A 28 5.74 2.26 -5.81
CA VAL A 28 5.75 3.66 -6.26
C VAL A 28 7.18 4.20 -6.31
N GLY A 29 7.97 3.99 -5.26
CA GLY A 29 9.37 4.44 -5.19
C GLY A 29 10.21 3.93 -6.36
N ILE A 30 10.17 2.63 -6.63
CA ILE A 30 10.87 1.99 -7.77
C ILE A 30 10.44 2.61 -9.10
N ALA A 31 9.15 2.91 -9.27
CA ALA A 31 8.65 3.52 -10.50
C ALA A 31 9.17 4.95 -10.68
N LEU A 32 9.34 5.72 -9.60
CA LEU A 32 9.91 7.06 -9.63
C LEU A 32 11.42 7.03 -9.93
N GLU A 33 12.17 6.15 -9.28
CA GLU A 33 13.60 5.94 -9.57
C GLU A 33 13.82 5.56 -11.05
N MET A 34 12.96 4.70 -11.59
CA MET A 34 12.99 4.33 -13.00
C MET A 34 12.73 5.53 -13.92
N ILE A 35 11.84 6.45 -13.54
CA ILE A 35 11.60 7.67 -14.33
C ILE A 35 12.87 8.53 -14.36
N GLU A 36 13.54 8.72 -13.23
CA GLU A 36 14.79 9.49 -13.17
C GLU A 36 15.86 8.89 -14.08
N LEU A 37 16.03 7.56 -14.05
CA LEU A 37 16.95 6.86 -14.94
C LEU A 37 16.59 7.05 -16.42
N LEU A 38 15.32 6.84 -16.77
CA LEU A 38 14.87 6.90 -18.17
C LEU A 38 14.95 8.31 -18.77
N LEU A 39 14.79 9.35 -17.93
CA LEU A 39 15.00 10.74 -18.34
C LEU A 39 16.46 11.01 -18.71
N GLN A 40 17.43 10.36 -18.07
CA GLN A 40 18.86 10.47 -18.44
C GLN A 40 19.17 9.84 -19.81
N HIS A 41 18.30 8.95 -20.29
CA HIS A 41 18.45 8.25 -21.57
C HIS A 41 17.51 8.75 -22.67
N ASP A 42 16.77 9.85 -22.44
CA ASP A 42 15.77 10.41 -23.37
C ASP A 42 14.68 9.41 -23.84
N ASP A 43 14.43 8.32 -23.10
CA ASP A 43 13.37 7.35 -23.42
C ASP A 43 11.99 7.84 -22.93
N ARG A 44 11.46 8.84 -23.64
CA ARG A 44 10.17 9.46 -23.32
C ARG A 44 9.00 8.47 -23.29
N PRO A 45 8.86 7.50 -24.22
CA PRO A 45 7.81 6.48 -24.13
C PRO A 45 7.90 5.64 -22.84
N ALA A 46 9.10 5.26 -22.41
CA ALA A 46 9.27 4.51 -21.16
C ALA A 46 8.96 5.36 -19.93
N VAL A 47 9.37 6.64 -19.91
CA VAL A 47 9.00 7.59 -18.85
C VAL A 47 7.48 7.66 -18.67
N VAL A 48 6.72 7.78 -19.76
CA VAL A 48 5.24 7.83 -19.69
C VAL A 48 4.65 6.55 -19.10
N ARG A 49 5.19 5.38 -19.48
CA ARG A 49 4.73 4.09 -18.92
C ARG A 49 5.05 3.98 -17.42
N SER A 50 6.24 4.38 -17.01
CA SER A 50 6.67 4.37 -15.60
C SER A 50 5.87 5.38 -14.77
N LEU A 51 5.56 6.56 -15.32
CA LEU A 51 4.67 7.54 -14.68
C LEU A 51 3.26 7.00 -14.47
N ALA A 52 2.68 6.36 -15.50
CA ALA A 52 1.36 5.75 -15.37
C ALA A 52 1.36 4.62 -14.31
N ARG A 53 2.46 3.88 -14.17
CA ARG A 53 2.65 2.88 -13.11
C ARG A 53 2.70 3.54 -11.73
N ALA A 54 3.49 4.60 -11.56
CA ALA A 54 3.57 5.36 -10.30
C ALA A 54 2.20 5.94 -9.91
N GLN A 55 1.46 6.52 -10.85
CA GLN A 55 0.10 7.05 -10.61
C GLN A 55 -0.86 5.97 -10.10
N ARG A 56 -0.87 4.79 -10.73
CA ARG A 56 -1.69 3.65 -10.27
C ARG A 56 -1.25 3.18 -8.87
N GLY A 57 0.05 3.11 -8.62
CA GLY A 57 0.59 2.77 -7.30
C GLY A 57 0.16 3.76 -6.21
N CYS A 58 0.21 5.07 -6.50
CA CYS A 58 -0.27 6.11 -5.58
C CYS A 58 -1.77 5.99 -5.31
N ALA A 59 -2.58 5.74 -6.35
CA ALA A 59 -4.02 5.52 -6.18
C ALA A 59 -4.32 4.31 -5.29
N HIS A 60 -3.57 3.22 -5.48
CA HIS A 60 -3.69 2.03 -4.64
C HIS A 60 -3.26 2.29 -3.19
N LEU A 61 -2.14 2.98 -2.97
CA LEU A 61 -1.67 3.36 -1.64
C LEU A 61 -2.70 4.25 -0.92
N LEU A 62 -3.27 5.23 -1.61
CA LEU A 62 -4.34 6.06 -1.06
C LEU A 62 -5.58 5.25 -0.70
N ALA A 63 -5.93 4.23 -1.50
CA ALA A 63 -7.03 3.33 -1.19
C ALA A 63 -6.75 2.51 0.08
N LEU A 64 -5.54 1.98 0.25
CA LEU A 64 -5.14 1.23 1.45
C LEU A 64 -5.14 2.10 2.71
N VAL A 65 -4.65 3.34 2.63
CA VAL A 65 -4.62 4.29 3.76
C VAL A 65 -6.02 4.72 4.18
N ARG A 66 -6.94 4.85 3.21
CA ARG A 66 -8.33 5.26 3.47
C ARG A 66 -9.26 4.10 3.81
N ALA A 67 -8.82 2.86 3.60
CA ALA A 67 -9.60 1.71 3.99
C ALA A 67 -9.79 1.73 5.51
N PRO A 68 -11.03 1.54 6.03
CA PRO A 68 -11.22 1.38 7.45
C PRO A 68 -10.38 0.20 7.91
N ILE A 69 -9.53 0.44 8.90
CA ILE A 69 -8.93 -0.63 9.66
C ILE A 69 -10.12 -1.26 10.41
N GLU A 70 -10.52 -2.47 10.05
CA GLU A 70 -11.63 -3.19 10.69
C GLU A 70 -11.26 -3.53 12.14
N ASP A 71 -11.23 -2.51 13.00
CA ASP A 71 -11.33 -2.68 14.45
C ASP A 71 -12.81 -2.94 14.77
N GLU A 72 -13.13 -4.19 15.06
CA GLU A 72 -14.40 -4.54 15.67
C GLU A 72 -14.57 -3.79 17.00
N SER A 73 -15.33 -2.69 17.02
CA SER A 73 -16.18 -2.27 18.15
C SER A 73 -17.10 -1.11 17.74
N ASP A 74 -18.04 -1.42 16.84
CA ASP A 74 -19.40 -0.85 16.87
C ASP A 74 -20.34 -1.93 17.46
N ALA A 75 -19.92 -2.52 18.58
CA ALA A 75 -20.63 -3.57 19.31
C ALA A 75 -20.87 -3.11 20.75
N SER A 76 -21.60 -2.01 20.91
CA SER A 76 -22.30 -1.66 22.16
C SER A 76 -23.43 -0.68 21.83
N SER A 77 -24.51 -1.22 21.24
CA SER A 77 -25.85 -0.65 21.34
C SER A 77 -26.54 -1.13 22.61
#